data_AF-A0A843H7M4-F1
#
_entry.id   AF-A0A843H7M4-F1
#
_cell.length_a   1.000
_cell.length_b   1.000
_cell.length_c   1.000
_cell.angle_alpha   90.00
_cell.angle_beta   90.00
_cell.angle_gamma   90.00
#
_symmetry.space_group_name_H-M   'P 1'
#
loop_
_entity.id
_entity.type
_entity.pdbx_description
1 polymer ?
#
loop_
_entity_poly.entity_id
_entity_poly.type
_entity_poly.pdbx_seq_one_letter_code
_entity_poly.pdbx_strand_id
1 'polypeptide(L)'
;MKSRIPRDNIHMSWRAIDGFNKWLNFFMSPREPGKTDTTWWEKIYSKWAIDFRPWIYLVRQSVEINEAMILDIQNTINKWAIEPVEFQYTKGNFKDGIVDIKIKGKLFIRIVSLSIPLRRLKLAKVPDIAGIFMDEYIIDPRSGEAYIKNEFFKIKEAYTTWRREYNGQGILKIYFCANPYSLHNPVFVGLGVNVNELRKDEYISTPEGWKLVHHIYVGDEFAIEWGVLHPELKKQLLEKNPLYKFDEDYNNYALEGMAINDRNIKLGKLPPNFYLQFVLRIDNKNIGIFRNNYVDDLYDDFFCMFVDNISIKRTLYCFDFEQMVDRTILVSFDERMMLQRFKEAFRKRAVSFDNVNVYYYLEEIYKNI
;
A
#
# COMPACT_ATOMS: atom_id res chain seq x y z
N MET A 1 3.41 24.80 -17.61
CA MET A 1 2.12 25.48 -17.83
C MET A 1 1.74 26.19 -16.53
N LYS A 2 1.12 27.38 -16.58
CA LYS A 2 0.57 28.05 -15.39
C LYS A 2 -0.80 27.40 -15.09
N SER A 3 -0.98 26.84 -13.91
CA SER A 3 -2.29 26.38 -13.42
C SER A 3 -3.25 27.58 -13.31
N ARG A 4 -4.56 27.37 -13.52
CA ARG A 4 -5.57 28.42 -13.29
C ARG A 4 -5.69 28.83 -11.81
N ILE A 5 -5.26 27.95 -10.91
CA ILE A 5 -5.32 28.14 -9.46
C ILE A 5 -3.87 28.24 -8.96
N PRO A 6 -3.44 29.36 -8.36
CA PRO A 6 -2.15 29.42 -7.68
C PRO A 6 -2.10 28.29 -6.65
N ARG A 7 -1.07 27.45 -6.68
CA ARG A 7 -0.86 26.48 -5.60
C ARG A 7 -0.74 27.26 -4.30
N ASP A 8 -1.61 26.95 -3.35
CA ASP A 8 -1.38 27.38 -1.98
C ASP A 8 -0.16 26.65 -1.41
N ASN A 9 0.44 27.22 -0.37
CA ASN A 9 1.59 26.62 0.31
C ASN A 9 1.16 25.68 1.45
N ILE A 10 -0.12 25.29 1.51
CA ILE A 10 -0.69 24.49 2.61
C ILE A 10 -0.97 23.03 2.19
N HIS A 11 -1.02 22.74 0.89
CA HIS A 11 -1.16 21.38 0.35
C HIS A 11 0.19 20.74 0.00
N MET A 12 0.17 19.43 -0.18
CA MET A 12 1.34 18.57 -0.39
C MET A 12 2.19 18.95 -1.62
N SER A 13 3.50 18.66 -1.55
CA SER A 13 4.44 18.81 -2.68
C SER A 13 5.41 17.64 -2.78
N TRP A 14 5.55 17.07 -3.98
CA TRP A 14 6.51 15.98 -4.27
C TRP A 14 7.97 16.44 -4.38
N ARG A 15 8.25 17.75 -4.27
CA ARG A 15 9.59 18.30 -4.56
C ARG A 15 10.68 17.74 -3.65
N ALA A 16 10.37 17.52 -2.37
CA ALA A 16 11.32 17.04 -1.39
C ALA A 16 11.78 15.61 -1.72
N ILE A 17 10.84 14.67 -1.85
CA ILE A 17 11.14 13.28 -2.22
C ILE A 17 11.77 13.15 -3.62
N ASP A 18 11.36 13.98 -4.59
CA ASP A 18 11.93 14.00 -5.93
C ASP A 18 13.45 14.26 -5.94
N GLY A 19 13.94 15.03 -4.96
CA GLY A 19 15.35 15.42 -4.82
C GLY A 19 16.29 14.26 -4.48
N PHE A 20 15.80 13.16 -3.92
CA PHE A 20 16.60 11.98 -3.59
C PHE A 20 16.86 11.05 -4.78
N ASN A 21 16.21 11.31 -5.92
CA ASN A 21 16.40 10.59 -7.18
C ASN A 21 16.33 9.06 -7.07
N LYS A 22 15.41 8.55 -6.25
CA LYS A 22 15.15 7.12 -6.08
C LYS A 22 14.12 6.63 -7.09
N TRP A 23 14.18 5.34 -7.43
CA TRP A 23 13.22 4.75 -8.36
C TRP A 23 11.92 4.34 -7.66
N LEU A 24 11.98 4.04 -6.36
CA LEU A 24 10.81 3.89 -5.50
C LEU A 24 10.63 5.13 -4.62
N ASN A 25 9.49 5.79 -4.73
CA ASN A 25 9.19 6.99 -3.96
C ASN A 25 7.86 6.78 -3.25
N PHE A 26 7.88 6.75 -1.93
CA PHE A 26 6.70 6.51 -1.10
C PHE A 26 6.32 7.79 -0.37
N PHE A 27 5.06 8.16 -0.49
CA PHE A 27 4.48 9.25 0.27
C PHE A 27 3.30 8.73 1.07
N MET A 28 3.34 8.95 2.37
CA MET A 28 2.22 8.67 3.27
C MET A 28 1.86 9.91 4.06
N SER A 29 0.58 10.18 4.21
CA SER A 29 0.12 11.30 5.05
C SER A 29 -1.32 11.11 5.51
N PRO A 30 -1.80 11.88 6.49
CA PRO A 30 -3.21 11.91 6.88
C PRO A 30 -4.14 12.21 5.69
N ARG A 31 -5.44 11.99 5.85
CA ARG A 31 -6.45 12.28 4.80
C ARG A 31 -6.50 13.78 4.53
N GLU A 32 -6.95 14.12 3.31
CA GLU A 32 -7.26 15.50 2.89
C GLU A 32 -6.14 16.51 2.53
N PRO A 33 -4.81 16.21 2.50
CA PRO A 33 -3.83 17.18 1.98
C PRO A 33 -3.83 17.27 0.44
N GLY A 34 -4.86 16.77 -0.23
CA GLY A 34 -4.95 16.78 -1.70
C GLY A 34 -3.90 15.90 -2.39
N LYS A 35 -3.55 14.74 -1.79
CA LYS A 35 -2.50 13.85 -2.30
C LYS A 35 -2.76 13.42 -3.75
N THR A 36 -3.89 12.78 -3.97
CA THR A 36 -4.31 12.22 -5.25
C THR A 36 -5.03 13.27 -6.09
N ASP A 37 -6.06 13.90 -5.51
CA ASP A 37 -7.00 14.75 -6.24
C ASP A 37 -6.39 16.02 -6.83
N THR A 38 -5.30 16.55 -6.25
CA THR A 38 -4.74 17.81 -6.73
C THR A 38 -3.29 17.64 -7.11
N THR A 39 -2.45 17.18 -6.18
CA THR A 39 -1.01 17.22 -6.39
C THR A 39 -0.51 16.19 -7.41
N TRP A 40 -1.12 15.00 -7.40
CA TRP A 40 -0.72 13.90 -8.27
C TRP A 40 -1.19 14.06 -9.72
N TRP A 41 -2.50 14.25 -9.92
CA TRP A 41 -3.06 14.45 -11.26
C TRP A 41 -2.47 15.69 -11.94
N GLU A 42 -2.16 16.73 -11.17
CA GLU A 42 -1.42 17.89 -11.68
C GLU A 42 -0.02 17.53 -12.16
N LYS A 43 0.73 16.71 -11.40
CA LYS A 43 2.08 16.25 -11.80
C LYS A 43 2.03 15.41 -13.08
N ILE A 44 1.11 14.42 -13.16
CA ILE A 44 0.95 13.58 -14.34
C ILE A 44 0.63 14.44 -15.56
N TYR A 45 -0.46 15.20 -15.51
CA TYR A 45 -0.96 15.89 -16.69
C TYR A 45 -0.08 17.08 -17.08
N SER A 46 0.49 17.82 -16.12
CA SER A 46 1.45 18.88 -16.46
C SER A 46 2.69 18.33 -17.16
N LYS A 47 3.18 17.15 -16.75
CA LYS A 47 4.33 16.52 -17.41
C LYS A 47 3.96 16.00 -18.79
N TRP A 48 2.87 15.25 -18.89
CA TRP A 48 2.37 14.72 -20.16
C TRP A 48 2.04 15.82 -21.17
N ALA A 49 1.47 16.94 -20.73
CA ALA A 49 1.12 18.03 -21.63
C ALA A 49 2.35 18.76 -22.21
N ILE A 50 3.55 18.52 -21.66
CA ILE A 50 4.83 19.05 -22.15
C ILE A 50 5.50 18.05 -23.10
N ASP A 51 5.63 16.78 -22.68
CA ASP A 51 6.45 15.78 -23.38
C ASP A 51 5.64 14.70 -24.12
N PHE A 52 4.32 14.67 -23.95
CA PHE A 52 3.39 13.64 -24.45
C PHE A 52 3.76 12.20 -24.04
N ARG A 53 4.55 12.04 -22.98
CA ARG A 53 5.00 10.73 -22.50
C ARG A 53 3.94 10.12 -21.57
N PRO A 54 3.41 8.93 -21.88
CA PRO A 54 2.31 8.36 -21.13
C PRO A 54 2.74 7.92 -19.73
N TRP A 55 1.79 7.90 -18.80
CA TRP A 55 1.97 7.35 -17.46
C TRP A 55 1.34 5.98 -17.31
N ILE A 56 1.76 5.24 -16.28
CA ILE A 56 1.07 4.02 -15.84
C ILE A 56 0.44 4.27 -14.47
N TYR A 57 -0.85 3.98 -14.35
CA TYR A 57 -1.60 4.02 -13.10
C TYR A 57 -1.92 2.60 -12.65
N LEU A 58 -1.35 2.19 -11.53
CA LEU A 58 -1.57 0.89 -10.94
C LEU A 58 -2.78 0.93 -10.01
N VAL A 59 -3.68 0.00 -10.22
CA VAL A 59 -4.75 -0.34 -9.28
C VAL A 59 -4.54 -1.76 -8.78
N ARG A 60 -5.10 -2.08 -7.62
CA ARG A 60 -4.89 -3.40 -7.03
C ARG A 60 -5.78 -4.44 -7.71
N GLN A 61 -7.07 -4.14 -7.83
CA GLN A 61 -8.08 -5.02 -8.42
C GLN A 61 -8.63 -4.49 -9.73
N SER A 62 -8.97 -5.40 -10.65
CA SER A 62 -9.57 -5.03 -11.95
C SER A 62 -10.96 -4.41 -11.80
N VAL A 63 -11.69 -4.72 -10.73
CA VAL A 63 -13.02 -4.16 -10.45
C VAL A 63 -12.98 -2.67 -10.08
N GLU A 64 -11.82 -2.16 -9.65
CA GLU A 64 -11.61 -0.73 -9.40
C GLU A 64 -11.63 0.06 -10.73
N ILE A 65 -11.32 -0.59 -11.85
CA ILE A 65 -11.30 0.03 -13.17
C ILE A 65 -12.73 0.09 -13.72
N ASN A 66 -13.36 1.26 -13.57
CA ASN A 66 -14.70 1.51 -14.08
C ASN A 66 -14.82 2.93 -14.65
N GLU A 67 -15.94 3.19 -15.31
CA GLU A 67 -16.21 4.49 -15.95
C GLU A 67 -16.27 5.63 -14.94
N ALA A 68 -16.82 5.40 -13.74
CA ALA A 68 -16.90 6.43 -12.70
C ALA A 68 -15.50 6.91 -12.28
N MET A 69 -14.58 5.98 -12.00
CA MET A 69 -13.18 6.30 -11.70
C MET A 69 -12.55 7.16 -12.81
N ILE A 70 -12.72 6.78 -14.08
CA ILE A 70 -12.14 7.51 -15.21
C ILE A 70 -12.73 8.92 -15.32
N LEU A 71 -14.05 9.06 -15.14
CA LEU A 71 -14.74 10.35 -15.14
C LEU A 71 -14.31 11.24 -13.97
N ASP A 72 -14.11 10.67 -12.78
CA ASP A 72 -13.64 11.42 -11.61
C ASP A 72 -12.24 11.99 -11.84
N ILE A 73 -11.36 11.23 -12.47
CA ILE A 73 -10.02 11.70 -12.88
C ILE A 73 -10.15 12.83 -13.89
N GLN A 74 -11.00 12.68 -14.91
CA GLN A 74 -11.24 13.72 -15.93
C GLN A 74 -11.75 15.02 -15.28
N ASN A 75 -12.79 14.91 -14.45
CA ASN A 75 -13.39 16.03 -13.73
C ASN A 75 -12.37 16.73 -12.84
N THR A 76 -11.52 15.95 -12.19
CA THR A 76 -10.47 16.44 -11.31
C THR A 76 -9.41 17.24 -12.06
N ILE A 77 -8.93 16.76 -13.21
CA ILE A 77 -8.02 17.52 -14.08
C ILE A 77 -8.69 18.80 -14.59
N ASN A 78 -9.97 18.72 -14.97
CA ASN A 78 -10.73 19.86 -15.47
C ASN A 78 -10.98 20.98 -14.45
N LYS A 79 -10.77 20.72 -13.14
CA LYS A 79 -10.82 21.78 -12.11
C LYS A 79 -9.73 22.84 -12.29
N TRP A 80 -8.58 22.48 -12.87
CA TRP A 80 -7.41 23.36 -12.93
C TRP A 80 -6.73 23.41 -14.31
N ALA A 81 -7.09 22.53 -15.25
CA ALA A 81 -6.64 22.59 -16.63
C ALA A 81 -7.09 23.90 -17.32
N ILE A 82 -6.26 24.41 -18.23
CA ILE A 82 -6.54 25.66 -18.97
C ILE A 82 -7.69 25.47 -19.96
N GLU A 83 -7.68 24.33 -20.65
CA GLU A 83 -8.72 23.88 -21.57
C GLU A 83 -9.38 22.63 -21.00
N PRO A 84 -10.70 22.46 -21.19
CA PRO A 84 -11.37 21.21 -20.86
C PRO A 84 -10.72 20.04 -21.60
N VAL A 85 -10.44 18.98 -20.83
CA VAL A 85 -9.89 17.72 -21.26
C VAL A 85 -11.03 16.72 -21.39
N GLU A 86 -11.04 15.99 -22.51
CA GLU A 86 -11.93 14.88 -22.76
C GLU A 86 -11.13 13.59 -22.93
N PHE A 87 -11.50 12.56 -22.18
CA PHE A 87 -10.88 11.26 -22.18
C PHE A 87 -11.54 10.34 -23.20
N GLN A 88 -10.70 9.71 -24.01
CA GLN A 88 -11.07 8.71 -24.99
C GLN A 88 -10.59 7.33 -24.51
N TYR A 89 -11.51 6.40 -24.29
CA TYR A 89 -11.22 5.04 -23.82
C TYR A 89 -12.29 4.03 -24.30
N THR A 90 -11.95 2.74 -24.27
CA THR A 90 -12.86 1.65 -24.70
C THR A 90 -13.37 0.88 -23.49
N LYS A 91 -14.68 0.91 -23.24
CA LYS A 91 -15.33 0.23 -22.10
C LYS A 91 -15.10 -1.30 -22.08
N GLY A 92 -14.94 -1.92 -23.24
CA GLY A 92 -14.66 -3.36 -23.36
C GLY A 92 -13.41 -3.79 -22.59
N ASN A 93 -12.43 -2.91 -22.46
CA ASN A 93 -11.13 -3.21 -21.85
C ASN A 93 -11.15 -3.26 -20.32
N PHE A 94 -12.27 -2.83 -19.68
CA PHE A 94 -12.38 -2.84 -18.21
C PHE A 94 -12.20 -4.26 -17.65
N LYS A 95 -12.79 -5.25 -18.32
CA LYS A 95 -12.70 -6.67 -17.91
C LYS A 95 -11.30 -7.26 -18.06
N ASP A 96 -10.47 -6.67 -18.93
CA ASP A 96 -9.12 -7.16 -19.18
C ASP A 96 -8.12 -6.73 -18.11
N GLY A 97 -8.52 -5.76 -17.26
CA GLY A 97 -7.69 -5.16 -16.22
C GLY A 97 -6.63 -4.20 -16.77
N ILE A 98 -6.73 -3.78 -18.03
CA ILE A 98 -5.81 -2.84 -18.69
C ILE A 98 -6.64 -1.87 -19.53
N VAL A 99 -6.56 -0.57 -19.25
CA VAL A 99 -7.32 0.45 -19.98
C VAL A 99 -6.42 1.58 -20.42
N ASP A 100 -6.46 1.90 -21.71
CA ASP A 100 -5.80 3.06 -22.28
C ASP A 100 -6.74 4.26 -22.27
N ILE A 101 -6.30 5.35 -21.66
CA ILE A 101 -6.96 6.65 -21.71
C ILE A 101 -6.15 7.56 -22.60
N LYS A 102 -6.81 8.11 -23.62
CA LYS A 102 -6.22 9.05 -24.57
C LYS A 102 -6.82 10.44 -24.41
N ILE A 103 -6.02 11.46 -24.69
CA ILE A 103 -6.45 12.86 -24.79
C ILE A 103 -6.05 13.34 -26.18
N LYS A 104 -7.00 13.89 -26.95
CA LYS A 104 -6.76 14.36 -28.33
C LYS A 104 -6.04 13.29 -29.19
N GLY A 105 -6.46 12.02 -29.07
CA GLY A 105 -5.90 10.87 -29.79
C GLY A 105 -4.55 10.34 -29.29
N LYS A 106 -3.88 11.03 -28.37
CA LYS A 106 -2.58 10.62 -27.81
C LYS A 106 -2.74 9.89 -26.48
N LEU A 107 -1.95 8.83 -26.25
CA LEU A 107 -1.99 8.08 -24.99
C LEU A 107 -1.56 8.99 -23.83
N PHE A 108 -2.46 9.17 -22.87
CA PHE A 108 -2.25 9.97 -21.66
C PHE A 108 -1.78 9.10 -20.52
N ILE A 109 -2.58 8.07 -20.21
CA ILE A 109 -2.31 7.15 -19.11
C ILE A 109 -2.84 5.77 -19.46
N ARG A 110 -2.12 4.74 -19.02
CA ARG A 110 -2.61 3.37 -19.01
C ARG A 110 -2.91 2.96 -17.57
N ILE A 111 -4.16 2.59 -17.30
CA ILE A 111 -4.55 1.98 -16.03
C ILE A 111 -4.31 0.47 -16.11
N VAL A 112 -3.63 -0.08 -15.11
CA VAL A 112 -3.27 -1.51 -15.05
C VAL A 112 -3.62 -2.08 -13.67
N SER A 113 -4.39 -3.15 -13.65
CA SER A 113 -4.65 -3.93 -12.44
C SER A 113 -3.52 -4.90 -12.14
N LEU A 114 -3.05 -4.92 -10.90
CA LEU A 114 -2.09 -5.90 -10.40
C LEU A 114 -2.72 -7.29 -10.17
N SER A 115 -4.06 -7.39 -10.10
CA SER A 115 -4.76 -8.66 -9.92
C SER A 115 -4.70 -9.57 -11.15
N ILE A 116 -4.38 -9.03 -12.34
CA ILE A 116 -4.28 -9.83 -13.57
C ILE A 116 -3.08 -10.80 -13.52
N PRO A 117 -3.09 -11.87 -14.34
CA PRO A 117 -1.96 -12.79 -14.44
C PRO A 117 -0.67 -12.08 -14.87
N LEU A 118 0.46 -12.44 -14.25
CA LEU A 118 1.76 -11.79 -14.48
C LEU A 118 2.18 -11.78 -15.96
N ARG A 119 1.86 -12.84 -16.71
CA ARG A 119 2.11 -12.89 -18.17
C ARG A 119 1.41 -11.75 -18.90
N ARG A 120 0.16 -11.44 -18.54
CA ARG A 120 -0.61 -10.34 -19.15
C ARG A 120 -0.04 -8.98 -18.74
N LEU A 121 0.38 -8.85 -17.48
CA LEU A 121 1.04 -7.65 -16.97
C LEU A 121 2.33 -7.32 -17.76
N LYS A 122 3.14 -8.34 -18.06
CA LYS A 122 4.36 -8.20 -18.89
C LYS A 122 4.07 -7.88 -20.37
N LEU A 123 2.88 -8.21 -20.86
CA LEU A 123 2.44 -7.85 -22.23
C LEU A 123 1.90 -6.41 -22.30
N ALA A 124 1.56 -5.80 -21.16
CA ALA A 124 1.05 -4.44 -21.06
C ALA A 124 2.14 -3.36 -21.26
N LYS A 125 3.02 -3.55 -22.25
CA LYS A 125 4.12 -2.65 -22.56
C LYS A 125 3.59 -1.31 -23.08
N VAL A 126 4.19 -0.23 -22.60
CA VAL A 126 3.95 1.13 -23.07
C VAL A 126 5.31 1.74 -23.40
N PRO A 127 5.54 2.16 -24.65
CA PRO A 127 6.81 2.78 -25.01
C PRO A 127 6.94 4.16 -24.37
N ASP A 128 8.17 4.49 -23.97
CA ASP A 128 8.61 5.81 -23.51
C ASP A 128 7.74 6.45 -22.40
N ILE A 129 7.44 5.68 -21.37
CA ILE A 129 6.65 6.17 -20.24
C ILE A 129 7.36 7.28 -19.43
N ALA A 130 6.58 8.21 -18.89
CA ALA A 130 7.07 9.27 -18.01
C ALA A 130 7.30 8.79 -16.56
N GLY A 131 6.51 7.83 -16.10
CA GLY A 131 6.54 7.31 -14.73
C GLY A 131 5.39 6.35 -14.44
N ILE A 132 5.42 5.77 -13.24
CA ILE A 132 4.40 4.84 -12.74
C ILE A 132 3.86 5.37 -11.42
N PHE A 133 2.58 5.14 -11.13
CA PHE A 133 1.98 5.51 -9.87
C PHE A 133 1.01 4.48 -9.35
N MET A 134 0.95 4.36 -8.04
CA MET A 134 -0.02 3.56 -7.32
C MET A 134 -0.58 4.39 -6.17
N ASP A 135 -1.88 4.63 -6.21
CA ASP A 135 -2.59 5.19 -5.07
C ASP A 135 -3.01 4.09 -4.09
N GLU A 136 -3.31 4.48 -2.86
CA GLU A 136 -3.76 3.62 -1.77
C GLU A 136 -2.98 2.30 -1.68
N TYR A 137 -1.65 2.39 -1.76
CA TYR A 137 -0.79 1.21 -1.70
C TYR A 137 -0.78 0.56 -0.32
N ILE A 138 -1.14 1.29 0.74
CA ILE A 138 -1.41 0.74 2.08
C ILE A 138 -2.92 0.63 2.21
N ILE A 139 -3.42 -0.60 2.44
CA ILE A 139 -4.84 -0.88 2.58
C ILE A 139 -5.34 -0.67 4.01
N ASP A 140 -6.64 -0.51 4.18
CA ASP A 140 -7.30 -0.67 5.47
C ASP A 140 -7.97 -2.05 5.57
N PRO A 141 -7.37 -3.06 6.20
CA PRO A 141 -8.02 -4.37 6.38
C PRO A 141 -9.38 -4.30 7.08
N ARG A 142 -9.67 -3.23 7.84
CA ARG A 142 -10.96 -3.05 8.51
C ARG A 142 -12.12 -2.82 7.55
N SER A 143 -11.85 -2.36 6.32
CA SER A 143 -12.85 -2.25 5.25
C SER A 143 -13.09 -3.56 4.50
N GLY A 144 -12.38 -4.65 4.85
CA GLY A 144 -12.44 -5.94 4.15
C GLY A 144 -11.49 -6.05 2.94
N GLU A 145 -10.72 -4.99 2.68
CA GLU A 145 -9.63 -5.00 1.69
C GLU A 145 -8.53 -6.01 2.05
N ALA A 146 -7.82 -6.47 1.03
CA ALA A 146 -6.61 -7.30 1.22
C ALA A 146 -5.61 -7.01 0.12
N TYR A 147 -4.33 -7.16 0.48
CA TYR A 147 -3.24 -7.19 -0.49
C TYR A 147 -3.42 -8.37 -1.44
N ILE A 148 -2.92 -8.24 -2.66
CA ILE A 148 -2.85 -9.40 -3.55
C ILE A 148 -1.64 -10.26 -3.20
N LYS A 149 -1.76 -11.57 -3.43
CA LYS A 149 -0.65 -12.49 -3.26
C LYS A 149 0.57 -12.03 -4.05
N ASN A 150 1.73 -12.00 -3.39
CA ASN A 150 3.00 -11.59 -4.00
C ASN A 150 2.96 -10.17 -4.62
N GLU A 151 2.21 -9.22 -4.05
CA GLU A 151 2.01 -7.86 -4.60
C GLU A 151 3.33 -7.16 -4.96
N PHE A 152 4.28 -7.11 -4.02
CA PHE A 152 5.56 -6.44 -4.25
C PHE A 152 6.41 -7.13 -5.32
N PHE A 153 6.39 -8.47 -5.37
CA PHE A 153 7.07 -9.21 -6.44
C PHE A 153 6.46 -8.90 -7.81
N LYS A 154 5.12 -8.85 -7.93
CA LYS A 154 4.46 -8.47 -9.19
C LYS A 154 4.85 -7.06 -9.63
N ILE A 155 4.91 -6.11 -8.71
CA ILE A 155 5.35 -4.73 -8.99
C ILE A 155 6.78 -4.73 -9.55
N LYS A 156 7.72 -5.46 -8.93
CA LYS A 156 9.12 -5.56 -9.42
C LYS A 156 9.22 -6.15 -10.82
N GLU A 157 8.47 -7.21 -11.08
CA GLU A 157 8.46 -7.87 -12.40
C GLU A 157 7.85 -6.99 -13.50
N ALA A 158 6.78 -6.26 -13.16
CA ALA A 158 6.16 -5.30 -14.08
C ALA A 158 7.10 -4.12 -14.37
N TYR A 159 7.69 -3.55 -13.31
CA TYR A 159 8.67 -2.48 -13.42
C TYR A 159 9.84 -2.86 -14.31
N THR A 160 10.42 -4.04 -14.13
CA THR A 160 11.52 -4.54 -14.97
C THR A 160 11.15 -4.57 -16.45
N THR A 161 9.89 -4.89 -16.75
CA THR A 161 9.38 -4.88 -18.12
C THR A 161 9.24 -3.47 -18.67
N TRP A 162 8.63 -2.55 -17.92
CA TRP A 162 8.43 -1.17 -18.36
C TRP A 162 9.72 -0.36 -18.41
N ARG A 163 10.69 -0.66 -17.54
CA ARG A 163 12.01 -0.03 -17.54
C ARG A 163 12.76 -0.29 -18.85
N ARG A 164 12.56 -1.44 -19.49
CA ARG A 164 13.16 -1.74 -20.81
C ARG A 164 12.61 -0.87 -21.93
N GLU A 165 11.38 -0.39 -21.78
CA GLU A 165 10.70 0.45 -22.78
C GLU A 165 10.91 1.96 -22.49
N TYR A 166 11.61 2.31 -21.41
CA TYR A 166 11.87 3.69 -21.01
C TYR A 166 13.07 4.27 -21.76
N ASN A 167 12.81 5.30 -22.58
CA ASN A 167 13.84 6.00 -23.36
C ASN A 167 14.23 7.35 -22.76
N GLY A 168 13.73 7.69 -21.58
CA GLY A 168 14.07 8.94 -20.89
C GLY A 168 15.49 8.96 -20.34
N GLN A 169 16.00 10.16 -20.05
CA GLN A 169 17.26 10.32 -19.33
C GLN A 169 17.05 9.99 -17.85
N GLY A 170 17.86 9.07 -17.32
CA GLY A 170 17.87 8.70 -15.91
C GLY A 170 17.04 7.48 -15.56
N ILE A 171 16.44 7.51 -14.37
CA ILE A 171 15.76 6.36 -13.77
C ILE A 171 14.24 6.51 -13.91
N LEU A 172 13.58 5.43 -14.33
CA LEU A 172 12.12 5.38 -14.32
C LEU A 172 11.64 5.35 -12.87
N LYS A 173 10.83 6.34 -12.47
CA LYS A 173 10.33 6.45 -11.10
C LYS A 173 8.94 5.84 -10.96
N ILE A 174 8.73 5.12 -9.86
CA ILE A 174 7.44 4.73 -9.33
C ILE A 174 7.14 5.60 -8.11
N TYR A 175 5.90 6.07 -8.03
CA TYR A 175 5.39 6.85 -6.91
C TYR A 175 4.24 6.09 -6.25
N PHE A 176 4.31 5.98 -4.93
CA PHE A 176 3.32 5.33 -4.10
C PHE A 176 2.72 6.37 -3.17
N CYS A 177 1.40 6.41 -3.10
CA CYS A 177 0.65 7.32 -2.25
C CYS A 177 -0.30 6.52 -1.38
N ALA A 178 -0.36 6.81 -0.08
CA ALA A 178 -1.35 6.19 0.79
C ALA A 178 -1.66 7.03 2.03
N ASN A 179 -2.76 6.70 2.68
CA ASN A 179 -2.93 7.03 4.09
C ASN A 179 -2.15 6.00 4.93
N PRO A 180 -1.47 6.40 6.01
CA PRO A 180 -0.64 5.49 6.82
C PRO A 180 -1.53 4.64 7.74
N TYR A 181 -2.35 3.74 7.19
CA TYR A 181 -3.14 2.79 7.99
C TYR A 181 -2.24 1.84 8.78
N SER A 182 -1.11 1.46 8.17
CA SER A 182 -0.09 0.60 8.73
C SER A 182 1.28 0.95 8.15
N LEU A 183 2.32 1.03 9.01
CA LEU A 183 3.70 1.17 8.55
C LEU A 183 4.27 -0.13 8.01
N HIS A 184 3.67 -1.24 8.39
CA HIS A 184 4.08 -2.56 7.98
C HIS A 184 3.19 -3.02 6.84
N ASN A 185 3.71 -2.96 5.63
CA ASN A 185 2.99 -3.36 4.42
C ASN A 185 3.89 -4.26 3.56
N PRO A 186 3.35 -5.06 2.63
CA PRO A 186 4.13 -6.00 1.84
C PRO A 186 5.28 -5.35 1.07
N VAL A 187 5.11 -4.10 0.65
CA VAL A 187 6.16 -3.36 -0.07
C VAL A 187 7.31 -3.01 0.87
N PHE A 188 7.03 -2.48 2.05
CA PHE A 188 8.05 -2.13 3.03
C PHE A 188 8.78 -3.35 3.59
N VAL A 189 8.03 -4.43 3.87
CA VAL A 189 8.60 -5.73 4.28
C VAL A 189 9.52 -6.26 3.17
N GLY A 190 9.06 -6.22 1.92
CA GLY A 190 9.84 -6.67 0.77
C GLY A 190 11.10 -5.85 0.50
N LEU A 191 11.12 -4.59 0.93
CA LEU A 191 12.27 -3.68 0.84
C LEU A 191 13.19 -3.73 2.07
N GLY A 192 12.80 -4.43 3.13
CA GLY A 192 13.55 -4.44 4.39
C GLY A 192 13.55 -3.10 5.11
N VAL A 193 12.51 -2.29 4.95
CA VAL A 193 12.38 -0.98 5.62
C VAL A 193 12.33 -1.18 7.13
N ASN A 194 13.23 -0.50 7.86
CA ASN A 194 13.14 -0.42 9.31
C ASN A 194 12.11 0.65 9.69
N VAL A 195 10.86 0.24 9.90
CA VAL A 195 9.78 1.20 10.19
C VAL A 195 10.00 2.02 11.47
N ASN A 196 10.84 1.55 12.40
CA ASN A 196 11.16 2.28 13.63
C ASN A 196 12.00 3.52 13.37
N GLU A 197 12.65 3.61 12.21
CA GLU A 197 13.42 4.77 11.77
C GLU A 197 12.55 5.78 11.02
N LEU A 198 11.32 5.41 10.64
CA LEU A 198 10.37 6.33 10.00
C LEU A 198 9.92 7.39 10.98
N ARG A 199 10.00 8.65 10.54
CA ARG A 199 9.55 9.81 11.30
C ARG A 199 8.60 10.63 10.46
N LYS A 200 7.58 11.17 11.11
CA LYS A 200 6.69 12.16 10.52
C LYS A 200 7.45 13.45 10.27
N ASP A 201 7.11 14.13 9.18
CA ASP A 201 7.46 15.53 8.95
C ASP A 201 6.93 16.39 10.10
N GLU A 202 7.53 17.57 10.29
CA GLU A 202 7.20 18.47 11.39
C GLU A 202 7.00 19.89 10.89
N TYR A 203 5.95 20.57 11.36
CA TYR A 203 5.79 22.00 11.15
C TYR A 203 6.31 22.77 12.36
N ILE A 204 7.29 23.64 12.13
CA ILE A 204 7.86 24.53 13.13
C ILE A 204 7.29 25.93 12.94
N SER A 205 6.80 26.53 14.03
CA SER A 205 6.35 27.93 14.03
C SER A 205 7.56 28.87 14.03
N THR A 206 7.56 29.82 13.10
CA THR A 206 8.59 30.86 12.95
C THR A 206 7.92 32.24 12.90
N PRO A 207 8.65 33.35 13.13
CA PRO A 207 8.09 34.69 12.97
C PRO A 207 7.46 34.95 11.59
N GLU A 208 7.95 34.27 10.55
CA GLU A 208 7.48 34.37 9.16
C GLU A 208 6.31 33.41 8.83
N GLY A 209 5.88 32.58 9.78
CA GLY A 209 4.81 31.59 9.61
C GLY A 209 5.23 30.15 9.91
N TRP A 210 4.52 29.18 9.35
CA TRP A 210 4.85 27.76 9.53
C TRP A 210 5.91 27.32 8.52
N LYS A 211 6.95 26.63 9.00
CA LYS A 211 8.00 26.03 8.17
C LYS A 211 7.94 24.51 8.30
N LEU A 212 7.86 23.83 7.16
CA LEU A 212 7.93 22.36 7.11
C LEU A 212 9.38 21.88 7.20
N VAL A 213 9.63 20.92 8.10
CA VAL A 213 10.86 20.15 8.21
C VAL A 213 10.56 18.72 7.75
N HIS A 214 11.26 18.32 6.69
CA HIS A 214 11.09 16.99 6.10
C HIS A 214 11.97 15.96 6.80
N HIS A 215 11.39 14.82 7.15
CA HIS A 215 12.06 13.67 7.74
C HIS A 215 12.04 12.48 6.77
N ILE A 216 12.66 12.66 5.60
CA ILE A 216 12.65 11.64 4.54
C ILE A 216 13.62 10.51 4.90
N TYR A 217 13.07 9.29 4.98
CA TYR A 217 13.84 8.08 5.19
C TYR A 217 14.32 7.52 3.85
N VAL A 218 15.62 7.27 3.73
CA VAL A 218 16.27 6.94 2.45
C VAL A 218 17.00 5.62 2.55
N GLY A 219 16.62 4.68 1.70
CA GLY A 219 17.37 3.45 1.45
C GLY A 219 18.14 3.51 0.14
N ASP A 220 18.73 2.39 -0.26
CA ASP A 220 19.47 2.29 -1.52
C ASP A 220 18.56 2.54 -2.73
N GLU A 221 17.38 1.92 -2.71
CA GLU A 221 16.43 1.92 -3.83
C GLU A 221 15.25 2.88 -3.67
N PHE A 222 14.97 3.32 -2.44
CA PHE A 222 13.75 4.00 -2.08
C PHE A 222 13.96 5.29 -1.28
N ALA A 223 12.97 6.17 -1.34
CA ALA A 223 12.76 7.27 -0.40
C ALA A 223 11.32 7.20 0.14
N ILE A 224 11.15 7.45 1.44
CA ILE A 224 9.86 7.44 2.13
C ILE A 224 9.67 8.78 2.84
N GLU A 225 8.61 9.49 2.48
CA GLU A 225 8.17 10.74 3.11
C GLU A 225 6.88 10.47 3.90
N TRP A 226 6.87 10.83 5.18
CA TRP A 226 5.69 10.75 6.03
C TRP A 226 5.18 12.14 6.36
N GLY A 227 4.40 12.70 5.43
CA GLY A 227 3.87 14.05 5.55
C GLY A 227 2.86 14.20 6.68
N VAL A 228 2.76 15.43 7.19
CA VAL A 228 1.75 15.87 8.18
C VAL A 228 0.87 16.97 7.59
N LEU A 229 -0.34 17.13 8.13
CA LEU A 229 -1.22 18.21 7.70
C LEU A 229 -0.66 19.57 8.13
N HIS A 230 -0.73 20.55 7.23
CA HIS A 230 -0.42 21.93 7.58
C HIS A 230 -1.37 22.40 8.71
N PRO A 231 -0.88 23.08 9.77
CA PRO A 231 -1.70 23.46 10.91
C PRO A 231 -2.94 24.29 10.54
N GLU A 232 -2.79 25.19 9.56
CA GLU A 232 -3.91 25.98 9.05
C GLU A 232 -4.95 25.12 8.31
N LEU A 233 -4.51 24.16 7.50
CA LEU A 233 -5.41 23.25 6.80
C LEU A 233 -6.17 22.37 7.81
N LYS A 234 -5.47 21.86 8.82
CA LYS A 234 -6.09 21.10 9.93
C LYS A 234 -7.19 21.90 10.63
N LYS A 235 -6.95 23.18 10.90
CA LYS A 235 -7.96 24.08 11.49
C LYS A 235 -9.18 24.25 10.56
N GLN A 236 -8.95 24.49 9.28
CA GLN A 236 -10.04 24.62 8.29
C GLN A 236 -10.89 23.35 8.19
N LEU A 237 -10.26 22.17 8.24
CA LEU A 237 -10.96 20.88 8.19
C LEU A 237 -11.85 20.66 9.42
N LEU A 238 -11.33 20.97 10.62
CA LEU A 238 -12.09 20.87 11.87
C LEU A 238 -13.28 21.82 11.93
N GLU A 239 -13.18 22.99 11.30
CA GLU A 239 -14.27 23.96 11.21
C GLU A 239 -15.35 23.55 10.22
N LYS A 240 -14.94 23.01 9.06
CA LYS A 240 -15.86 22.70 7.95
C LYS A 240 -16.54 21.35 8.06
N ASN A 241 -15.87 20.33 8.60
CA ASN A 241 -16.40 18.98 8.64
C ASN A 241 -16.79 18.57 10.08
N PRO A 242 -18.10 18.48 10.40
CA PRO A 242 -18.56 18.16 11.74
C PRO A 242 -18.20 16.73 12.17
N LEU A 243 -17.88 15.82 11.24
CA LEU A 243 -17.57 14.43 11.55
C LEU A 243 -16.25 14.27 12.35
N TYR A 244 -15.31 15.20 12.21
CA TYR A 244 -14.07 15.20 12.99
C TYR A 244 -14.27 15.53 14.49
N LYS A 245 -15.50 15.79 14.94
CA LYS A 245 -15.79 16.10 16.36
C LYS A 245 -16.16 14.88 17.20
N PHE A 246 -16.41 13.73 16.60
CA PHE A 246 -17.11 12.62 17.26
C PHE A 246 -16.27 11.35 17.50
N ASP A 247 -15.12 11.19 16.84
CA ASP A 247 -14.36 9.94 16.86
C ASP A 247 -12.85 10.22 16.95
N GLU A 248 -12.27 9.97 18.14
CA GLU A 248 -10.83 10.14 18.40
C GLU A 248 -9.97 9.18 17.56
N ASP A 249 -10.44 7.96 17.30
CA ASP A 249 -9.71 6.98 16.48
C ASP A 249 -9.69 7.39 15.00
N TYR A 250 -10.83 7.88 14.51
CA TYR A 250 -10.90 8.48 13.17
C TYR A 250 -9.99 9.71 13.06
N ASN A 251 -9.98 10.59 14.06
CA ASN A 251 -9.12 11.78 14.08
C ASN A 251 -7.63 11.44 14.10
N ASN A 252 -7.23 10.47 14.93
CA ASN A 252 -5.84 10.01 15.04
C ASN A 252 -5.29 9.52 13.69
N TYR A 253 -6.11 8.82 12.91
CA TYR A 253 -5.69 8.38 11.58
C TYR A 253 -5.86 9.47 10.51
N ALA A 254 -7.02 10.12 10.46
CA ALA A 254 -7.39 11.03 9.37
C ALA A 254 -6.67 12.37 9.46
N LEU A 255 -6.36 12.86 10.67
CA LEU A 255 -5.70 14.15 10.90
C LEU A 255 -4.26 14.02 11.38
N GLU A 256 -3.98 13.07 12.28
CA GLU A 256 -2.60 12.87 12.78
C GLU A 256 -1.80 11.88 11.94
N GLY A 257 -2.44 11.12 11.04
CA GLY A 257 -1.76 10.14 10.20
C GLY A 257 -1.12 9.04 11.02
N MET A 258 -1.77 8.57 12.09
CA MET A 258 -1.30 7.46 12.90
C MET A 258 -1.62 6.12 12.24
N ALA A 259 -0.66 5.20 12.31
CA ALA A 259 -0.81 3.80 11.90
C ALA A 259 -1.68 3.03 12.89
N ILE A 260 -2.98 3.25 12.79
CA ILE A 260 -4.01 2.73 13.67
C ILE A 260 -4.15 1.20 13.64
N ASN A 261 -3.76 0.54 12.55
CA ASN A 261 -3.80 -0.92 12.48
C ASN A 261 -2.65 -1.55 13.27
N ASP A 262 -1.50 -0.88 13.32
CA ASP A 262 -0.32 -1.37 14.06
C ASP A 262 -0.54 -1.34 15.58
N ARG A 263 -1.34 -0.39 16.08
CA ARG A 263 -1.67 -0.26 17.53
C ARG A 263 -2.31 -1.49 18.14
N ASN A 264 -2.98 -2.30 17.32
CA ASN A 264 -3.73 -3.46 17.78
C ASN A 264 -2.93 -4.77 17.68
N ILE A 265 -1.68 -4.71 17.20
CA ILE A 265 -0.81 -5.87 17.08
C ILE A 265 -0.14 -6.11 18.44
N LYS A 266 -0.48 -7.23 19.08
CA LYS A 266 0.13 -7.63 20.34
C LYS A 266 1.52 -8.21 20.07
N LEU A 267 2.56 -7.48 20.46
CA LEU A 267 3.95 -7.90 20.32
C LEU A 267 4.49 -8.36 21.67
N GLY A 268 5.27 -9.45 21.67
CA GLY A 268 5.87 -9.98 22.89
C GLY A 268 6.78 -11.16 22.64
N LYS A 269 7.36 -11.72 23.69
CA LYS A 269 8.13 -12.98 23.61
C LYS A 269 7.18 -14.17 23.81
N LEU A 270 7.54 -15.31 23.23
CA LEU A 270 6.79 -16.57 23.40
C LEU A 270 6.58 -16.85 24.90
N PRO A 271 5.33 -16.88 25.39
CA PRO A 271 5.08 -17.18 26.80
C PRO A 271 5.39 -18.65 27.12
N PRO A 272 5.81 -18.98 28.35
CA PRO A 272 6.26 -20.34 28.70
C PRO A 272 5.18 -21.42 28.59
N ASN A 273 3.90 -21.03 28.59
CA ASN A 273 2.75 -21.94 28.64
C ASN A 273 2.26 -22.39 27.25
N PHE A 274 2.97 -21.97 26.20
CA PHE A 274 2.58 -22.18 24.82
C PHE A 274 3.35 -23.36 24.24
N TYR A 275 2.67 -24.19 23.46
CA TYR A 275 3.31 -25.28 22.72
C TYR A 275 3.09 -25.11 21.22
N LEU A 276 4.06 -25.55 20.42
CA LEU A 276 3.94 -25.51 18.97
C LEU A 276 2.82 -26.46 18.52
N GLN A 277 1.71 -25.89 18.06
CA GLN A 277 0.55 -26.63 17.56
C GLN A 277 0.80 -27.04 16.10
N PHE A 278 1.17 -26.09 15.24
CA PHE A 278 1.47 -26.35 13.82
C PHE A 278 2.41 -25.31 13.22
N VAL A 279 2.89 -25.57 12.00
CA VAL A 279 3.73 -24.64 11.24
C VAL A 279 3.08 -24.34 9.90
N LEU A 280 3.03 -23.05 9.56
CA LEU A 280 2.62 -22.55 8.25
C LEU A 280 3.87 -22.19 7.44
N ARG A 281 3.92 -22.61 6.17
CA ARG A 281 4.96 -22.16 5.24
C ARG A 281 4.38 -21.12 4.29
N ILE A 282 5.01 -19.95 4.23
CA ILE A 282 4.62 -18.80 3.41
C ILE A 282 5.88 -18.19 2.81
N ASP A 283 6.01 -18.16 1.48
CA ASP A 283 7.15 -17.57 0.75
C ASP A 283 8.52 -18.00 1.27
N ASN A 284 8.69 -19.31 1.47
CA ASN A 284 9.89 -19.96 2.03
C ASN A 284 10.21 -19.62 3.49
N LYS A 285 9.36 -18.85 4.18
CA LYS A 285 9.44 -18.67 5.62
C LYS A 285 8.52 -19.67 6.31
N ASN A 286 8.96 -20.14 7.46
CA ASN A 286 8.14 -20.98 8.31
C ASN A 286 7.69 -20.18 9.53
N ILE A 287 6.39 -20.20 9.79
CA ILE A 287 5.75 -19.52 10.90
C ILE A 287 5.21 -20.59 11.84
N GLY A 288 5.79 -20.68 13.03
CA GLY A 288 5.28 -21.54 14.09
C GLY A 288 4.05 -20.90 14.73
N ILE A 289 2.97 -21.66 14.79
CA ILE A 289 1.73 -21.30 15.48
C ILE A 289 1.69 -22.07 16.79
N PHE A 290 1.86 -21.35 17.89
CA PHE A 290 1.89 -21.87 19.23
C PHE A 290 0.53 -21.63 19.88
N ARG A 291 0.03 -22.60 20.64
CA ARG A 291 -1.25 -22.52 21.33
C ARG A 291 -1.02 -22.52 22.84
N ASN A 292 -1.81 -21.73 23.55
CA ASN A 292 -1.82 -21.74 25.01
C ASN A 292 -2.36 -23.08 25.56
N ASN A 293 -1.67 -23.65 26.55
CA ASN A 293 -2.13 -24.85 27.26
C ASN A 293 -3.30 -24.59 28.23
N TYR A 294 -3.52 -23.34 28.62
CA TYR A 294 -4.60 -22.96 29.54
C TYR A 294 -5.84 -22.51 28.77
N VAL A 295 -6.99 -23.09 29.11
CA VAL A 295 -8.31 -22.74 28.59
C VAL A 295 -8.93 -21.71 29.52
N ASP A 296 -8.38 -20.50 29.53
CA ASP A 296 -8.94 -19.40 30.32
C ASP A 296 -9.05 -18.16 29.43
N ASP A 297 -10.23 -17.54 29.39
CA ASP A 297 -10.63 -16.49 28.44
C ASP A 297 -9.83 -15.17 28.60
N LEU A 298 -8.90 -15.11 29.56
CA LEU A 298 -8.09 -13.95 29.90
C LEU A 298 -6.76 -13.85 29.14
N TYR A 299 -6.34 -14.91 28.43
CA TYR A 299 -5.05 -14.96 27.72
C TYR A 299 -5.22 -15.06 26.21
N ASP A 300 -4.19 -14.65 25.46
CA ASP A 300 -4.15 -14.93 24.02
C ASP A 300 -4.22 -16.43 23.77
N ASP A 301 -5.02 -16.82 22.79
CA ASP A 301 -5.20 -18.22 22.38
C ASP A 301 -3.94 -18.75 21.65
N PHE A 302 -3.29 -17.85 20.89
CA PHE A 302 -2.17 -18.20 20.03
C PHE A 302 -1.01 -17.20 20.08
N PHE A 303 0.20 -17.72 19.84
CA PHE A 303 1.42 -16.94 19.65
C PHE A 303 2.09 -17.37 18.35
N CYS A 304 2.58 -16.41 17.57
CA CYS A 304 3.16 -16.68 16.26
C CYS A 304 4.60 -16.13 16.15
N MET A 305 5.51 -16.93 15.61
CA MET A 305 6.90 -16.50 15.35
C MET A 305 7.53 -17.22 14.16
N PHE A 306 8.57 -16.64 13.56
CA PHE A 306 9.39 -17.38 12.59
C PHE A 306 10.13 -18.53 13.28
N VAL A 307 10.25 -19.66 12.59
CA VAL A 307 10.93 -20.85 13.10
C VAL A 307 11.89 -21.41 12.03
N ASP A 308 13.18 -21.46 12.35
CA ASP A 308 14.19 -21.95 11.40
C ASP A 308 14.33 -23.48 11.45
N ASN A 309 14.21 -24.07 12.63
CA ASN A 309 14.43 -25.50 12.87
C ASN A 309 13.12 -26.23 13.17
N ILE A 310 12.60 -26.95 12.18
CA ILE A 310 11.38 -27.73 12.32
C ILE A 310 11.73 -29.21 12.43
N SER A 311 11.25 -29.85 13.50
CA SER A 311 11.42 -31.29 13.68
C SER A 311 10.84 -32.07 12.50
N ILE A 312 11.55 -33.11 12.07
CA ILE A 312 11.16 -34.00 10.96
C ILE A 312 9.75 -34.59 11.15
N LYS A 313 9.30 -34.76 12.40
CA LYS A 313 8.01 -35.36 12.75
C LYS A 313 6.83 -34.37 12.71
N ARG A 314 7.05 -33.09 12.39
CA ARG A 314 6.02 -32.05 12.42
C ARG A 314 5.38 -31.85 11.06
N THR A 315 4.06 -31.68 11.07
CA THR A 315 3.24 -31.38 9.90
C THR A 315 3.43 -29.92 9.47
N LEU A 316 3.58 -29.71 8.16
CA LEU A 316 3.67 -28.39 7.52
C LEU A 316 2.41 -28.14 6.70
N TYR A 317 1.74 -27.02 6.95
CA TYR A 317 0.61 -26.58 6.14
C TYR A 317 1.07 -25.51 5.16
N CYS A 318 0.66 -25.67 3.90
CA CYS A 318 0.91 -24.72 2.82
C CYS A 318 -0.44 -24.37 2.18
N PHE A 319 -0.62 -23.09 1.86
CA PHE A 319 -1.85 -22.59 1.22
C PHE A 319 -1.68 -22.40 -0.30
N ASP A 320 -0.52 -22.80 -0.83
CA ASP A 320 -0.17 -22.76 -2.24
C ASP A 320 0.46 -24.09 -2.68
N PHE A 321 -0.01 -24.62 -3.80
CA PHE A 321 0.55 -25.82 -4.42
C PHE A 321 2.01 -25.63 -4.82
N GLU A 322 2.40 -24.41 -5.24
CA GLU A 322 3.80 -24.10 -5.59
C GLU A 322 4.73 -24.11 -4.37
N GLN A 323 4.17 -24.00 -3.16
CA GLN A 323 4.89 -24.07 -1.89
C GLN A 323 4.89 -25.47 -1.28
N MET A 324 4.28 -26.46 -1.96
CA MET A 324 4.32 -27.84 -1.53
C MET A 324 5.75 -28.38 -1.56
N VAL A 325 6.17 -28.93 -0.43
CA VAL A 325 7.43 -29.65 -0.24
C VAL A 325 7.10 -31.03 0.30
N ASP A 326 8.07 -31.94 0.32
CA ASP A 326 7.91 -33.20 1.03
C ASP A 326 7.37 -32.92 2.45
N ARG A 327 6.29 -33.61 2.84
CA ARG A 327 5.55 -33.48 4.12
C ARG A 327 4.47 -32.40 4.21
N THR A 328 4.02 -31.84 3.08
CA THR A 328 2.76 -31.08 3.04
C THR A 328 1.55 -32.02 2.94
N ILE A 329 0.53 -31.79 3.76
CA ILE A 329 -0.68 -32.63 3.78
C ILE A 329 -1.91 -31.86 3.28
N LEU A 330 -2.87 -32.62 2.76
CA LEU A 330 -4.21 -32.12 2.44
C LEU A 330 -5.03 -32.10 3.74
N VAL A 331 -5.56 -30.93 4.10
CA VAL A 331 -6.17 -30.67 5.41
C VAL A 331 -7.33 -31.65 5.69
N SER A 332 -7.18 -32.47 6.72
CA SER A 332 -8.22 -33.36 7.27
C SER A 332 -9.31 -32.58 8.01
N PHE A 333 -10.41 -33.24 8.40
CA PHE A 333 -11.53 -32.58 9.09
C PHE A 333 -11.10 -31.90 10.40
N ASP A 334 -10.31 -32.59 11.24
CA ASP A 334 -9.85 -32.06 12.53
C ASP A 334 -8.89 -30.86 12.35
N GLU A 335 -8.09 -30.88 11.29
CA GLU A 335 -7.17 -29.80 10.96
C GLU A 335 -7.91 -28.56 10.43
N ARG A 336 -9.05 -28.75 9.74
CA ARG A 336 -9.94 -27.63 9.38
C ARG A 336 -10.52 -26.96 10.62
N MET A 337 -10.94 -27.72 11.63
CA MET A 337 -11.41 -27.15 12.89
C MET A 337 -10.32 -26.36 13.62
N MET A 338 -9.08 -26.87 13.59
CA MET A 338 -7.93 -26.17 14.18
C MET A 338 -7.64 -24.85 13.45
N LEU A 339 -7.59 -24.87 12.11
CA LEU A 339 -7.36 -23.68 11.30
C LEU A 339 -8.50 -22.67 11.46
N GLN A 340 -9.75 -23.12 11.54
CA GLN A 340 -10.91 -22.27 11.80
C GLN A 340 -10.83 -21.60 13.18
N ARG A 341 -10.39 -22.32 14.22
CA ARG A 341 -10.14 -21.74 15.55
C ARG A 341 -9.04 -20.68 15.52
N PHE A 342 -7.95 -20.96 14.81
CA PHE A 342 -6.88 -19.98 14.63
C PHE A 342 -7.38 -18.73 13.88
N LYS A 343 -8.16 -18.91 12.81
CA LYS A 343 -8.82 -17.83 12.06
C LYS A 343 -9.73 -16.98 12.94
N GLU A 344 -10.53 -17.62 13.80
CA GLU A 344 -11.40 -16.92 14.75
C GLU A 344 -10.61 -16.14 15.81
N ALA A 345 -9.55 -16.72 16.36
CA ALA A 345 -8.66 -16.02 17.30
C ALA A 345 -7.99 -14.81 16.63
N PHE A 346 -7.52 -14.97 15.38
CA PHE A 346 -6.96 -13.88 14.58
C PHE A 346 -8.00 -12.77 14.38
N ARG A 347 -9.25 -13.12 14.04
CA ARG A 347 -10.37 -12.17 13.90
C ARG A 347 -10.70 -11.45 15.21
N LYS A 348 -10.64 -12.15 16.34
CA LYS A 348 -10.93 -11.63 17.69
C LYS A 348 -9.74 -10.89 18.32
N ARG A 349 -8.59 -10.80 17.64
CA ARG A 349 -7.34 -10.20 18.19
C ARG A 349 -6.83 -10.91 19.45
N ALA A 350 -6.99 -12.23 19.50
CA ALA A 350 -6.49 -13.11 20.55
C ALA A 350 -5.17 -13.81 20.13
N VAL A 351 -4.41 -13.20 19.22
CA VAL A 351 -3.13 -13.72 18.72
C VAL A 351 -2.03 -12.69 19.00
N SER A 352 -0.94 -13.16 19.59
CA SER A 352 0.29 -12.40 19.82
C SER A 352 1.40 -12.81 18.86
N PHE A 353 2.37 -11.92 18.62
CA PHE A 353 3.44 -12.11 17.65
C PHE A 353 4.81 -11.78 18.24
N ASP A 354 5.83 -12.54 17.87
CA ASP A 354 7.23 -12.23 18.22
C ASP A 354 7.69 -10.91 17.61
N ASN A 355 7.32 -10.71 16.34
CA ASN A 355 7.53 -9.47 15.64
C ASN A 355 6.40 -9.25 14.65
N VAL A 356 6.21 -7.97 14.36
CA VAL A 356 5.19 -7.46 13.47
C VAL A 356 5.25 -8.02 12.05
N ASN A 357 6.40 -8.41 11.52
CA ASN A 357 6.46 -9.03 10.19
C ASN A 357 5.66 -10.34 10.16
N VAL A 358 5.69 -11.13 11.24
CA VAL A 358 4.93 -12.39 11.34
C VAL A 358 3.42 -12.14 11.18
N TYR A 359 2.89 -11.05 11.75
CA TYR A 359 1.49 -10.66 11.59
C TYR A 359 1.13 -10.44 10.11
N TYR A 360 1.94 -9.69 9.34
CA TYR A 360 1.64 -9.40 7.94
C TYR A 360 1.74 -10.61 7.02
N TYR A 361 2.70 -11.51 7.28
CA TYR A 361 2.73 -12.78 6.54
C TYR A 361 1.46 -13.59 6.77
N LEU A 362 0.91 -13.58 8.00
CA LEU A 362 -0.33 -14.27 8.32
C LEU A 362 -1.56 -13.56 7.77
N GLU A 363 -1.55 -12.23 7.68
CA GLU A 363 -2.61 -11.45 7.05
C GLU A 363 -2.75 -11.79 5.55
N GLU A 364 -1.64 -11.97 4.82
CA GLU A 364 -1.66 -12.34 3.40
C GLU A 364 -2.44 -13.64 3.13
N ILE A 365 -2.33 -14.60 4.04
CA ILE A 365 -3.00 -15.90 3.92
C ILE A 365 -4.31 -16.00 4.70
N TYR A 366 -4.68 -15.00 5.50
CA TYR A 366 -5.84 -15.04 6.39
C TYR A 366 -7.16 -15.37 5.66
N LYS A 367 -7.31 -14.92 4.41
CA LYS A 367 -8.48 -15.25 3.57
C LYS A 367 -8.49 -16.71 3.08
N ASN A 368 -7.33 -17.35 3.07
CA ASN A 368 -7.12 -18.74 2.61
C ASN A 368 -7.10 -19.77 3.75
N ILE A 369 -6.93 -19.32 5.01
CA ILE A 369 -7.20 -20.12 6.23
C ILE A 369 -8.71 -20.31 6.34
#